data_AF-A0A179DS47-F1
#
_entry.id   AF-A0A179DS47-F1
#
_cell.length_a   1.000
_cell.length_b   1.000
_cell.length_c   1.000
_cell.angle_alpha   90.00
_cell.angle_beta   90.00
_cell.angle_gamma   90.00
#
_symmetry.space_group_name_H-M   'P 1'
#
loop_
_entity.id
_entity.type
_entity.pdbx_description
1 polymer ?
#
loop_
_entity_poly.entity_id
_entity_poly.type
_entity_poly.pdbx_seq_one_letter_code
_entity_poly.pdbx_strand_id
1 'polypeptide(L)'
;MKQQILKPENWQDFEELCKVLWGEIWDCPEIKKNGRAGQNQHGVDIYGIPKKEMQYFAIQCKGKDEYTKATLTEKEITVEIEKAKTFKPKLKKLYFTTTSNKDERIEEFVRLKNVENIEQNIFEVHLFCWEDIAYLIEQNKRANDWYIKKQNFASNHKVKVTFENDETLKSFKPVLLKNHIKYSVKEETIGVSNFGYRKDPQTLRMERLEIDTEAQPVRFFINATSHNKSSCVFAVRLRNIGNYQLENFKLYLTFNDDCFKSERVWKQSRFLDTFKYEYNIKWNKGTNDLELKTHNELLVPNDEILSDKICIRPDIEFPFCTIIPWKLVSKDFTEFGSLYLEFDLRIKEKNSMKTYSAYFADETILENYTGRDDD
;
A
#
# COMPACT_ATOMS: atom_id res chain seq x y z
N MET A 1 -15.94 10.78 25.63
CA MET A 1 -15.09 11.78 24.94
C MET A 1 -15.83 12.21 23.69
N LYS A 2 -16.01 13.51 23.45
CA LYS A 2 -16.64 14.00 22.22
C LYS A 2 -15.59 13.86 21.11
N GLN A 3 -15.89 13.08 20.08
CA GLN A 3 -14.98 12.86 18.96
C GLN A 3 -14.89 14.17 18.15
N GLN A 4 -13.69 14.74 18.04
CA GLN A 4 -13.48 15.98 17.31
C GLN A 4 -13.67 15.72 15.81
N ILE A 5 -14.49 16.55 15.14
CA ILE A 5 -14.67 16.47 13.68
C ILE A 5 -13.33 16.79 13.01
N LEU A 6 -12.80 15.84 12.23
CA LEU A 6 -11.53 16.00 11.50
C LEU A 6 -11.72 16.92 10.29
N LYS A 7 -10.66 17.65 9.90
CA LYS A 7 -10.65 18.48 8.69
C LYS A 7 -10.64 17.59 7.43
N PRO A 8 -11.23 18.05 6.31
CA PRO A 8 -11.05 17.38 5.02
C PRO A 8 -9.58 17.37 4.58
N GLU A 9 -9.14 16.28 3.97
CA GLU A 9 -7.75 16.11 3.51
C GLU A 9 -7.42 16.95 2.26
N ASN A 10 -8.42 17.23 1.42
CA ASN A 10 -8.24 18.00 0.19
C ASN A 10 -9.37 19.02 -0.01
N TRP A 11 -9.12 19.98 -0.91
CA TRP A 11 -10.04 21.10 -1.13
C TRP A 11 -11.36 20.67 -1.81
N GLN A 12 -11.35 19.62 -2.64
CA GLN A 12 -12.56 19.11 -3.30
C GLN A 12 -13.53 18.49 -2.30
N ASP A 13 -13.00 17.77 -1.31
CA ASP A 13 -13.77 17.19 -0.21
C ASP A 13 -14.34 18.27 0.70
N PHE A 14 -13.59 19.34 0.92
CA PHE A 14 -14.07 20.51 1.64
C PHE A 14 -15.22 21.21 0.91
N GLU A 15 -15.12 21.43 -0.40
CA GLU A 15 -16.23 21.99 -1.18
C GLU A 15 -17.47 21.09 -1.16
N GLU A 16 -17.30 19.77 -1.23
CA GLU A 16 -18.45 18.86 -1.13
C GLU A 16 -19.09 18.90 0.26
N LEU A 17 -18.27 18.96 1.31
CA LEU A 17 -18.76 19.14 2.69
C LEU A 17 -19.57 20.44 2.82
N CYS A 18 -19.04 21.56 2.34
CA CYS A 18 -19.75 22.83 2.37
C CYS A 18 -21.08 22.75 1.61
N LYS A 19 -21.09 22.12 0.43
CA LYS A 19 -22.34 21.96 -0.34
C LYS A 19 -23.40 21.17 0.44
N VAL A 20 -23.02 20.06 1.07
CA VAL A 20 -23.95 19.23 1.85
C VAL A 20 -24.44 19.99 3.09
N LEU A 21 -23.51 20.62 3.83
CA LEU A 21 -23.81 21.35 5.06
C LEU A 21 -24.75 22.52 4.80
N TRP A 22 -24.40 23.41 3.88
CA TRP A 22 -25.24 24.58 3.57
C TRP A 22 -26.50 24.20 2.80
N GLY A 23 -26.53 23.07 2.08
CA GLY A 23 -27.77 22.52 1.54
C GLY A 23 -28.79 22.18 2.62
N GLU A 24 -28.34 21.68 3.77
CA GLU A 24 -29.20 21.44 4.93
C GLU A 24 -29.54 22.74 5.67
N ILE A 25 -28.54 23.58 5.97
CA ILE A 25 -28.76 24.86 6.70
C ILE A 25 -29.73 25.76 5.95
N TRP A 26 -29.61 25.85 4.63
CA TRP A 26 -30.48 26.68 3.80
C TRP A 26 -31.80 26.00 3.42
N ASP A 27 -32.01 24.74 3.81
CA ASP A 27 -33.09 23.88 3.33
C ASP A 27 -33.24 23.99 1.80
N CYS A 28 -32.10 23.89 1.11
CA CYS A 28 -31.94 24.14 -0.31
C CYS A 28 -31.47 22.85 -1.01
N PRO A 29 -32.39 22.00 -1.50
CA PRO A 29 -32.01 20.77 -2.19
C PRO A 29 -31.33 21.02 -3.54
N GLU A 30 -31.50 22.21 -4.11
CA GLU A 30 -30.95 22.59 -5.41
C GLU A 30 -29.61 23.34 -5.32
N ILE A 31 -28.94 23.33 -4.16
CA ILE A 31 -27.60 23.91 -3.99
C ILE A 31 -26.59 23.26 -4.95
N LYS A 32 -25.78 24.06 -5.63
CA LYS A 32 -24.91 23.62 -6.74
C LYS A 32 -23.49 24.14 -6.60
N LYS A 33 -22.51 23.35 -7.04
CA LYS A 33 -21.16 23.85 -7.33
C LYS A 33 -21.19 24.68 -8.62
N ASN A 34 -20.40 25.73 -8.65
CA ASN A 34 -20.33 26.66 -9.76
C ASN A 34 -19.21 26.26 -10.72
N GLY A 35 -19.55 25.84 -11.93
CA GLY A 35 -18.56 25.52 -12.98
C GLY A 35 -17.59 24.37 -12.63
N ARG A 36 -16.58 24.18 -13.48
CA ARG A 36 -15.47 23.23 -13.28
C ARG A 36 -14.18 23.98 -12.91
N ALA A 37 -13.25 23.29 -12.24
CA ALA A 37 -11.93 23.82 -11.94
C ALA A 37 -11.25 24.40 -13.19
N GLY A 38 -10.75 25.64 -13.08
CA GLY A 38 -10.11 26.38 -14.18
C GLY A 38 -11.05 27.28 -15.00
N GLN A 39 -12.36 27.23 -14.77
CA GLN A 39 -13.30 28.21 -15.34
C GLN A 39 -13.35 29.48 -14.49
N ASN A 40 -13.73 30.61 -15.08
CA ASN A 40 -13.98 31.83 -14.32
C ASN A 40 -15.26 31.66 -13.48
N GLN A 41 -15.08 31.29 -12.22
CA GLN A 41 -16.17 31.02 -11.27
C GLN A 41 -16.64 32.28 -10.53
N HIS A 42 -16.19 33.47 -10.94
CA HIS A 42 -16.56 34.76 -10.34
C HIS A 42 -16.36 34.80 -8.81
N GLY A 43 -15.39 34.07 -8.26
CA GLY A 43 -15.15 34.02 -6.81
C GLY A 43 -16.31 33.39 -6.03
N VAL A 44 -17.04 32.45 -6.66
CA VAL A 44 -18.13 31.68 -6.06
C VAL A 44 -17.95 30.22 -6.43
N ASP A 45 -17.72 29.35 -5.45
CA ASP A 45 -17.54 27.91 -5.66
C ASP A 45 -18.87 27.16 -5.56
N ILE A 46 -19.78 27.62 -4.71
CA ILE A 46 -21.10 27.02 -4.48
C ILE A 46 -22.15 28.13 -4.42
N TYR A 47 -23.33 27.90 -4.97
CA TYR A 47 -24.46 28.82 -4.84
C TYR A 47 -25.78 28.08 -4.68
N GLY A 48 -26.77 28.80 -4.14
CA GLY A 48 -28.14 28.32 -4.01
C GLY A 48 -29.08 29.45 -3.63
N ILE A 49 -30.37 29.15 -3.61
CA ILE A 49 -31.40 30.05 -3.09
C ILE A 49 -31.96 29.39 -1.83
N PRO A 50 -31.68 29.93 -0.63
CA PRO A 50 -32.24 29.39 0.60
C PRO A 50 -33.77 29.37 0.60
N LYS A 51 -34.35 28.48 1.40
CA LYS A 51 -35.80 28.42 1.54
C LYS A 51 -36.35 29.75 2.06
N LYS A 52 -37.42 30.22 1.41
CA LYS A 52 -38.07 31.55 1.62
C LYS A 52 -37.24 32.75 1.14
N GLU A 53 -36.13 32.54 0.46
CA GLU A 53 -35.39 33.60 -0.23
C GLU A 53 -35.70 33.58 -1.72
N MET A 54 -35.50 34.72 -2.38
CA MET A 54 -35.64 34.87 -3.84
C MET A 54 -34.31 35.23 -4.51
N GLN A 55 -33.25 35.43 -3.72
CA GLN A 55 -31.94 35.88 -4.17
C GLN A 55 -30.88 34.81 -3.89
N TYR A 56 -29.82 34.83 -4.68
CA TYR A 56 -28.73 33.86 -4.58
C TYR A 56 -27.82 34.15 -3.39
N PHE A 57 -27.48 33.08 -2.67
CA PHE A 57 -26.42 33.06 -1.67
C PHE A 57 -25.26 32.27 -2.28
N ALA A 58 -24.04 32.72 -2.02
CA ALA A 58 -22.82 32.14 -2.56
C ALA A 58 -21.88 31.73 -1.45
N ILE A 59 -21.07 30.70 -1.71
CA ILE A 59 -20.00 30.24 -0.82
C ILE A 59 -18.70 30.22 -1.62
N GLN A 60 -17.67 30.85 -1.07
CA GLN A 60 -16.29 30.68 -1.48
C GLN A 60 -15.60 29.78 -0.46
N CYS A 61 -15.11 28.64 -0.92
CA CYS A 61 -14.34 27.67 -0.16
C CYS A 61 -12.84 27.96 -0.33
N LYS A 62 -12.10 27.91 0.78
CA LYS A 62 -10.64 27.93 0.79
C LYS A 62 -10.14 26.77 1.67
N GLY A 63 -9.88 25.64 1.03
CA GLY A 63 -9.17 24.53 1.68
C GLY A 63 -7.71 24.91 1.88
N LYS A 64 -7.27 25.01 3.12
CA LYS A 64 -5.87 25.21 3.50
C LYS A 64 -5.38 23.93 4.17
N ASP A 65 -4.32 23.35 3.62
CA ASP A 65 -3.73 22.10 4.10
C ASP A 65 -2.90 22.37 5.38
N GLU A 66 -3.00 21.48 6.37
CA GLU A 66 -2.29 21.61 7.65
C GLU A 66 -0.76 21.64 7.46
N TYR A 67 -0.24 20.96 6.43
CA TYR A 67 1.20 20.96 6.12
C TYR A 67 1.72 22.33 5.69
N THR A 68 0.87 23.16 5.08
CA THR A 68 1.29 24.45 4.53
C THR A 68 1.16 25.61 5.51
N LYS A 69 0.44 25.43 6.63
CA LYS A 69 0.02 26.49 7.59
C LYS A 69 -0.52 27.76 6.90
N ALA A 70 -0.99 27.64 5.66
CA ALA A 70 -1.41 28.79 4.89
C ALA A 70 -2.71 29.33 5.46
N THR A 71 -2.73 30.59 5.87
CA THR A 71 -3.94 31.26 6.36
C THR A 71 -4.68 31.96 5.23
N LEU A 72 -5.94 32.30 5.47
CA LEU A 72 -6.71 33.18 4.59
C LEU A 72 -6.19 34.62 4.76
N THR A 73 -5.93 35.32 3.66
CA THR A 73 -5.38 36.69 3.71
C THR A 73 -6.41 37.75 3.31
N GLU A 74 -6.25 38.98 3.82
CA GLU A 74 -7.10 40.14 3.48
C GLU A 74 -7.13 40.41 1.95
N LYS A 75 -5.98 40.21 1.29
CA LYS A 75 -5.85 40.39 -0.16
C LYS A 75 -6.67 39.34 -0.92
N GLU A 76 -6.62 38.08 -0.51
CA GLU A 76 -7.46 37.02 -1.10
C GLU A 76 -8.94 37.37 -0.94
N ILE A 77 -9.38 37.75 0.27
CA ILE A 77 -10.78 38.10 0.54
C ILE A 77 -11.23 39.25 -0.37
N THR A 78 -10.44 40.33 -0.45
CA THR A 78 -10.78 41.49 -1.29
C THR A 78 -10.92 41.10 -2.77
N VAL A 79 -9.99 40.28 -3.28
CA VAL A 79 -10.02 39.81 -4.67
C VAL A 79 -11.26 38.97 -4.95
N GLU A 80 -11.64 38.06 -4.05
CA GLU A 80 -12.83 37.23 -4.26
C GLU A 80 -14.13 38.05 -4.13
N ILE A 81 -14.20 39.04 -3.22
CA ILE A 81 -15.35 39.96 -3.14
C ILE A 81 -15.53 40.71 -4.47
N GLU A 82 -14.46 41.27 -5.03
CA GLU A 82 -14.54 41.99 -6.30
C GLU A 82 -15.00 41.10 -7.47
N LYS A 83 -14.54 39.84 -7.52
CA LYS A 83 -15.04 38.89 -8.52
C LYS A 83 -16.52 38.58 -8.28
N ALA A 84 -16.94 38.36 -7.04
CA ALA A 84 -18.32 38.02 -6.69
C ALA A 84 -19.32 39.13 -7.01
N LYS A 85 -18.88 40.41 -7.06
CA LYS A 85 -19.70 41.53 -7.57
C LYS A 85 -20.15 41.33 -9.01
N THR A 86 -19.40 40.56 -9.80
CA THR A 86 -19.73 40.26 -11.20
C THR A 86 -20.64 39.05 -11.38
N PHE A 87 -20.97 38.33 -10.29
CA PHE A 87 -21.85 37.17 -10.31
C PHE A 87 -23.27 37.57 -10.76
N LYS A 88 -23.86 36.77 -11.65
CA LYS A 88 -25.20 36.99 -12.20
C LYS A 88 -26.07 35.74 -12.02
N PRO A 89 -27.30 35.87 -11.50
CA PRO A 89 -27.94 37.09 -10.96
C PRO A 89 -27.29 37.62 -9.67
N LYS A 90 -27.57 38.88 -9.27
CA LYS A 90 -26.94 39.50 -8.09
C LYS A 90 -27.12 38.66 -6.82
N LEU A 91 -26.06 38.58 -6.02
CA LEU A 91 -26.05 37.90 -4.73
C LEU A 91 -26.74 38.74 -3.65
N LYS A 92 -27.29 38.08 -2.63
CA LYS A 92 -27.70 38.71 -1.36
C LYS A 92 -26.64 38.52 -0.29
N LYS A 93 -25.99 37.34 -0.25
CA LYS A 93 -24.94 37.01 0.73
C LYS A 93 -23.81 36.21 0.09
N LEU A 94 -22.58 36.45 0.55
CA LEU A 94 -21.37 35.71 0.23
C LEU A 94 -20.75 35.17 1.52
N TYR A 95 -20.53 33.87 1.57
CA TYR A 95 -19.95 33.14 2.69
C TYR A 95 -18.51 32.72 2.35
N PHE A 96 -17.53 33.25 3.06
CA PHE A 96 -16.18 32.71 3.05
C PHE A 96 -16.10 31.54 4.03
N THR A 97 -15.63 30.39 3.54
CA THR A 97 -15.48 29.18 4.34
C THR A 97 -14.04 28.69 4.24
N THR A 98 -13.42 28.36 5.36
CA THR A 98 -12.02 27.93 5.40
C THR A 98 -11.80 26.81 6.40
N THR A 99 -10.87 25.90 6.08
CA THR A 99 -10.36 24.87 7.02
C THR A 99 -9.32 25.43 7.99
N SER A 100 -8.93 26.70 7.84
CA SER A 100 -8.11 27.42 8.82
C SER A 100 -8.88 27.66 10.11
N ASN A 101 -8.13 27.71 11.21
CA ASN A 101 -8.66 28.14 12.50
C ASN A 101 -9.01 29.64 12.48
N LYS A 102 -9.74 30.09 13.50
CA LYS A 102 -10.06 31.52 13.67
C LYS A 102 -8.82 32.40 13.75
N ASP A 103 -8.91 33.56 13.11
CA ASP A 103 -7.91 34.63 13.14
C ASP A 103 -8.64 35.95 13.38
N GLU A 104 -8.37 36.57 14.53
CA GLU A 104 -9.02 37.79 15.00
C GLU A 104 -8.94 38.92 13.97
N ARG A 105 -7.78 39.08 13.33
CA ARG A 105 -7.52 40.13 12.34
C ARG A 105 -8.36 39.92 11.09
N ILE A 106 -8.46 38.67 10.63
CA ILE A 106 -9.27 38.33 9.45
C ILE A 106 -10.76 38.45 9.76
N GLU A 107 -11.21 38.04 10.94
CA GLU A 107 -12.60 38.21 11.37
C GLU A 107 -12.97 39.70 11.44
N GLU A 108 -12.13 40.56 12.02
CA GLU A 108 -12.33 42.01 12.03
C GLU A 108 -12.41 42.58 10.62
N PHE A 109 -11.47 42.20 9.75
CA PHE A 109 -11.44 42.64 8.36
C PHE A 109 -12.72 42.28 7.60
N VAL A 110 -13.23 41.05 7.76
CA VAL A 110 -14.49 40.63 7.12
C VAL A 110 -15.69 41.42 7.66
N ARG A 111 -15.74 41.70 8.97
CA ARG A 111 -16.80 42.53 9.56
C ARG A 111 -16.81 43.94 8.96
N LEU A 112 -15.65 44.56 8.79
CA LEU A 112 -15.53 45.88 8.16
C LEU A 112 -15.97 45.84 6.68
N LYS A 113 -15.53 44.83 5.92
CA LYS A 113 -15.94 44.64 4.52
C LYS A 113 -17.43 44.38 4.36
N ASN A 114 -18.05 43.70 5.32
CA ASN A 114 -19.49 43.49 5.32
C ASN A 114 -20.25 44.82 5.46
N VAL A 115 -19.84 45.69 6.39
CA VAL A 115 -20.46 47.02 6.55
C VAL A 115 -20.32 47.84 5.28
N GLU A 116 -19.10 47.92 4.70
CA GLU A 116 -18.86 48.64 3.44
C GLU A 116 -19.75 48.13 2.30
N ASN A 117 -19.89 46.81 2.14
CA ASN A 117 -20.71 46.24 1.07
C ASN A 117 -22.22 46.48 1.28
N ILE A 118 -22.69 46.46 2.53
CA ILE A 118 -24.09 46.74 2.87
C ILE A 118 -24.42 48.21 2.56
N GLU A 119 -23.55 49.14 2.97
CA GLU A 119 -23.71 50.57 2.67
C GLU A 119 -23.78 50.85 1.16
N GLN A 120 -23.07 50.05 0.36
CA GLN A 120 -23.07 50.13 -1.10
C GLN A 120 -24.22 49.34 -1.78
N ASN A 121 -25.13 48.72 -1.02
CA ASN A 121 -26.21 47.86 -1.53
C ASN A 121 -25.73 46.71 -2.45
N ILE A 122 -24.62 46.06 -2.08
CA ILE A 122 -24.00 44.98 -2.87
C ILE A 122 -24.50 43.60 -2.42
N PHE A 123 -23.90 43.03 -1.37
CA PHE A 123 -24.30 41.78 -0.70
C PHE A 123 -23.61 41.70 0.67
N GLU A 124 -24.19 40.96 1.60
CA GLU A 124 -23.55 40.71 2.90
C GLU A 124 -22.35 39.77 2.76
N VAL A 125 -21.31 39.97 3.57
CA VAL A 125 -20.12 39.11 3.62
C VAL A 125 -20.01 38.47 4.99
N HIS A 126 -19.85 37.15 5.03
CA HIS A 126 -19.72 36.36 6.26
C HIS A 126 -18.49 35.45 6.20
N LEU A 127 -17.90 35.14 7.36
CA LEU A 127 -16.75 34.23 7.48
C LEU A 127 -17.11 33.05 8.41
N PHE A 128 -16.75 31.85 7.99
CA PHE A 128 -16.86 30.62 8.75
C PHE A 128 -15.51 29.90 8.75
N CYS A 129 -14.83 29.92 9.89
CA CYS A 129 -13.61 29.17 10.11
C CYS A 129 -13.92 27.72 10.50
N TRP A 130 -12.89 26.88 10.60
CA TRP A 130 -13.07 25.45 10.84
C TRP A 130 -13.89 25.16 12.11
N GLU A 131 -13.66 25.91 13.18
CA GLU A 131 -14.39 25.74 14.43
C GLU A 131 -15.90 26.02 14.28
N ASP A 132 -16.26 27.03 13.49
CA ASP A 132 -17.66 27.35 13.19
C ASP A 132 -18.30 26.25 12.32
N ILE A 133 -17.57 25.78 11.31
CA ILE A 133 -18.01 24.73 10.40
C ILE A 133 -18.20 23.42 11.16
N ALA A 134 -17.23 23.03 11.99
CA ALA A 134 -17.31 21.84 12.83
C ALA A 134 -18.52 21.90 13.76
N TYR A 135 -18.77 23.06 14.39
CA TYR A 135 -19.95 23.27 15.21
C TYR A 135 -21.25 23.13 14.41
N LEU A 136 -21.33 23.74 13.22
CA LEU A 136 -22.50 23.60 12.33
C LEU A 136 -22.74 22.15 11.92
N ILE A 137 -21.69 21.40 11.58
CA ILE A 137 -21.79 19.97 11.28
C ILE A 137 -22.38 19.20 12.46
N GLU A 138 -22.00 19.51 13.70
CA GLU A 138 -22.60 18.87 14.88
C GLU A 138 -24.09 19.21 15.07
N GLN A 139 -24.51 20.42 14.69
CA GLN A 139 -25.92 20.85 14.81
C GLN A 139 -26.82 20.33 13.68
N ASN A 140 -26.24 19.94 12.55
CA ASN A 140 -26.95 19.52 11.34
C ASN A 140 -26.85 18.01 11.13
N LYS A 141 -27.88 17.27 11.56
CA LYS A 141 -27.86 15.80 11.62
C LYS A 141 -27.54 15.15 10.27
N ARG A 142 -28.13 15.62 9.17
CA ARG A 142 -27.92 14.96 7.86
C ARG A 142 -26.49 15.18 7.37
N ALA A 143 -25.94 16.38 7.54
CA ALA A 143 -24.57 16.71 7.22
C ALA A 143 -23.59 15.96 8.12
N ASN A 144 -23.89 15.85 9.42
CA ASN A 144 -23.13 15.04 10.37
C ASN A 144 -23.07 13.57 9.93
N ASP A 145 -24.22 12.94 9.74
CA ASP A 145 -24.34 11.54 9.36
C ASP A 145 -23.62 11.28 8.03
N TRP A 146 -23.74 12.19 7.07
CA TRP A 146 -23.04 12.11 5.80
C TRP A 146 -21.52 12.24 5.97
N TYR A 147 -21.06 13.21 6.76
CA TYR A 147 -19.65 13.48 6.92
C TYR A 147 -18.92 12.42 7.75
N ILE A 148 -19.54 11.95 8.83
CA ILE A 148 -19.05 10.82 9.61
C ILE A 148 -19.02 9.55 8.75
N LYS A 149 -20.04 9.27 7.93
CA LYS A 149 -19.98 8.15 6.98
C LYS A 149 -18.86 8.30 5.97
N LYS A 150 -18.60 9.50 5.46
CA LYS A 150 -17.53 9.77 4.49
C LYS A 150 -16.14 9.62 5.12
N GLN A 151 -15.93 10.19 6.31
CA GLN A 151 -14.70 10.03 7.09
C GLN A 151 -14.47 8.57 7.49
N ASN A 152 -15.54 7.90 7.92
CA ASN A 152 -15.49 6.48 8.21
C ASN A 152 -15.14 5.72 6.93
N PHE A 153 -15.78 5.93 5.78
CA PHE A 153 -15.43 5.21 4.54
C PHE A 153 -13.94 5.32 4.16
N ALA A 154 -13.31 6.48 4.36
CA ALA A 154 -11.88 6.70 4.15
C ALA A 154 -10.98 6.04 5.23
N SER A 155 -11.48 5.85 6.46
CA SER A 155 -10.76 5.25 7.60
C SER A 155 -11.17 3.81 7.94
N ASN A 156 -12.20 3.27 7.28
CA ASN A 156 -12.88 2.03 7.64
C ASN A 156 -12.19 0.78 7.09
N HIS A 157 -11.52 0.92 5.95
CA HIS A 157 -10.75 -0.14 5.32
C HIS A 157 -9.30 0.31 5.35
N LYS A 158 -8.53 -0.25 6.28
CA LYS A 158 -7.10 0.01 6.39
C LYS A 158 -6.43 -1.29 6.73
N VAL A 159 -5.38 -1.63 6.01
CA VAL A 159 -4.62 -2.84 6.29
C VAL A 159 -3.20 -2.53 6.69
N LYS A 160 -2.63 -3.43 7.49
CA LYS A 160 -1.22 -3.44 7.80
C LYS A 160 -0.62 -4.72 7.25
N VAL A 161 0.30 -4.58 6.29
CA VAL A 161 1.09 -5.70 5.77
C VAL A 161 2.50 -5.59 6.36
N THR A 162 2.93 -6.64 7.06
CA THR A 162 4.21 -6.69 7.81
C THR A 162 4.84 -8.07 7.70
N PHE A 163 6.05 -8.24 8.19
CA PHE A 163 6.65 -9.54 8.46
C PHE A 163 6.14 -10.13 9.78
N GLU A 164 6.56 -11.36 10.09
CA GLU A 164 6.21 -12.10 11.33
C GLU A 164 6.47 -11.32 12.64
N ASN A 165 7.39 -10.35 12.61
CA ASN A 165 7.79 -9.51 13.74
C ASN A 165 7.06 -8.15 13.79
N ASP A 166 5.97 -7.95 13.03
CA ASP A 166 5.22 -6.68 12.92
C ASP A 166 5.98 -5.50 12.30
N GLU A 167 7.17 -5.74 11.74
CA GLU A 167 7.99 -4.76 11.05
C GLU A 167 7.78 -4.83 9.53
N THR A 168 8.11 -3.75 8.84
CA THR A 168 8.12 -3.68 7.36
C THR A 168 9.51 -3.89 6.78
N LEU A 169 10.54 -3.97 7.64
CA LEU A 169 11.93 -4.26 7.29
C LEU A 169 12.31 -5.60 7.91
N LYS A 170 12.96 -6.47 7.13
CA LYS A 170 13.56 -7.70 7.64
C LYS A 170 14.98 -7.83 7.12
N SER A 171 15.94 -7.97 8.03
CA SER A 171 17.33 -8.18 7.69
C SER A 171 17.70 -9.66 7.75
N PHE A 172 18.52 -10.09 6.80
CA PHE A 172 19.06 -11.44 6.71
C PHE A 172 20.58 -11.39 6.66
N LYS A 173 21.23 -12.38 7.31
CA LYS A 173 22.69 -12.57 7.28
C LYS A 173 23.07 -13.92 6.68
N PRO A 174 22.71 -14.19 5.42
CA PRO A 174 22.96 -15.48 4.82
C PRO A 174 24.46 -15.68 4.54
N VAL A 175 24.93 -16.90 4.78
CA VAL A 175 26.29 -17.31 4.44
C VAL A 175 26.25 -18.13 3.14
N LEU A 176 26.89 -17.61 2.10
CA LEU A 176 27.04 -18.29 0.81
C LEU A 176 28.42 -18.95 0.73
N LEU A 177 28.46 -20.14 0.14
CA LEU A 177 29.67 -20.87 -0.22
C LEU A 177 29.99 -20.64 -1.70
N LYS A 178 31.09 -19.98 -1.99
CA LYS A 178 31.62 -19.90 -3.35
C LYS A 178 32.46 -21.15 -3.60
N ASN A 179 31.89 -22.10 -4.33
CA ASN A 179 32.48 -23.41 -4.59
C ASN A 179 33.15 -23.43 -5.96
N HIS A 180 34.47 -23.49 -5.99
CA HIS A 180 35.27 -23.74 -7.18
C HIS A 180 35.35 -25.24 -7.43
N ILE A 181 34.68 -25.70 -8.48
CA ILE A 181 34.57 -27.11 -8.84
C ILE A 181 35.58 -27.42 -9.95
N LYS A 182 36.51 -28.32 -9.66
CA LYS A 182 37.40 -28.90 -10.66
C LYS A 182 36.88 -30.24 -11.15
N TYR A 183 36.84 -30.43 -12.47
CA TYR A 183 36.36 -31.66 -13.07
C TYR A 183 37.52 -32.59 -13.45
N SER A 184 37.39 -33.87 -13.07
CA SER A 184 38.31 -34.94 -13.49
C SER A 184 37.54 -36.06 -14.20
N VAL A 185 38.18 -36.76 -15.12
CA VAL A 185 37.57 -37.89 -15.84
C VAL A 185 37.77 -39.17 -15.03
N LYS A 186 36.71 -39.96 -14.86
CA LYS A 186 36.77 -41.26 -14.19
C LYS A 186 37.22 -42.32 -15.19
N GLU A 187 38.31 -43.03 -14.90
CA GLU A 187 38.69 -44.21 -15.67
C GLU A 187 37.67 -45.33 -15.40
N GLU A 188 37.07 -45.89 -16.46
CA GLU A 188 36.09 -46.96 -16.33
C GLU A 188 36.78 -48.25 -15.85
N THR A 189 36.46 -48.69 -14.63
CA THR A 189 36.66 -50.08 -14.23
C THR A 189 35.47 -50.88 -14.76
N ILE A 190 35.75 -51.86 -15.62
CA ILE A 190 34.76 -52.75 -16.23
C ILE A 190 34.06 -53.53 -15.09
N GLY A 191 32.84 -53.12 -14.75
CA GLY A 191 32.04 -53.74 -13.70
C GLY A 191 30.55 -53.66 -14.03
N VAL A 192 30.03 -54.81 -14.48
CA VAL A 192 28.62 -55.26 -14.62
C VAL A 192 27.59 -54.22 -15.09
N SER A 193 27.09 -54.43 -16.30
CA SER A 193 26.02 -53.68 -16.96
C SER A 193 24.68 -53.76 -16.21
N ASN A 194 24.25 -52.64 -15.62
CA ASN A 194 22.84 -52.42 -15.29
C ASN A 194 22.07 -52.04 -16.56
N PHE A 195 21.14 -52.90 -17.00
CA PHE A 195 20.19 -52.64 -18.08
C PHE A 195 19.11 -51.65 -17.61
N GLY A 196 19.40 -50.36 -17.76
CA GLY A 196 18.42 -49.28 -17.66
C GLY A 196 18.80 -48.17 -18.61
N TYR A 197 17.82 -47.38 -19.07
CA TYR A 197 18.04 -46.22 -19.93
C TYR A 197 19.10 -45.30 -19.31
N ARG A 198 20.33 -45.31 -19.86
CA ARG A 198 21.39 -44.39 -19.46
C ARG A 198 21.04 -43.03 -20.06
N LYS A 199 20.53 -42.10 -19.23
CA LYS A 199 20.45 -40.68 -19.59
C LYS A 199 21.86 -40.18 -19.94
N ASP A 200 21.95 -39.27 -20.91
CA ASP A 200 23.23 -38.68 -21.28
C ASP A 200 23.83 -37.88 -20.09
N PRO A 201 25.16 -37.81 -19.98
CA PRO A 201 25.82 -37.09 -18.89
C PRO A 201 25.44 -35.60 -18.79
N GLN A 202 25.05 -34.95 -19.90
CA GLN A 202 24.67 -33.53 -19.89
C GLN A 202 23.27 -33.34 -19.32
N THR A 203 22.27 -34.13 -19.71
CA THR A 203 20.93 -34.06 -19.11
C THR A 203 20.96 -34.38 -17.61
N LEU A 204 21.74 -35.38 -17.19
CA LEU A 204 21.93 -35.68 -15.76
C LEU A 204 22.57 -34.53 -14.99
N ARG A 205 23.45 -33.76 -15.65
CA ARG A 205 24.07 -32.56 -15.08
C ARG A 205 23.05 -31.43 -14.95
N MET A 206 22.25 -31.16 -15.99
CA MET A 206 21.22 -30.11 -15.97
C MET A 206 20.16 -30.36 -14.89
N GLU A 207 19.65 -31.59 -14.80
CA GLU A 207 18.69 -31.98 -13.73
C GLU A 207 19.29 -31.78 -12.33
N ARG A 208 20.59 -32.05 -12.15
CA ARG A 208 21.27 -31.85 -10.87
C ARG A 208 21.47 -30.36 -10.55
N LEU A 209 21.85 -29.55 -11.54
CA LEU A 209 22.00 -28.11 -11.38
C LEU A 209 20.67 -27.44 -11.04
N GLU A 210 19.58 -27.87 -11.68
CA GLU A 210 18.22 -27.42 -11.33
C GLU A 210 17.94 -27.67 -9.85
N ILE A 211 18.12 -28.91 -9.37
CA ILE A 211 17.96 -29.31 -7.95
C ILE A 211 18.90 -28.55 -6.99
N ASP A 212 20.11 -28.21 -7.43
CA ASP A 212 21.08 -27.46 -6.60
C ASP A 212 20.78 -25.95 -6.53
N THR A 213 20.01 -25.42 -7.49
CA THR A 213 19.56 -24.03 -7.51
C THR A 213 18.20 -23.79 -6.86
N GLU A 214 17.43 -24.84 -6.54
CA GLU A 214 16.17 -24.73 -5.81
C GLU A 214 16.37 -24.05 -4.43
N ALA A 215 15.47 -23.12 -4.09
CA ALA A 215 15.49 -22.39 -2.82
C ALA A 215 14.78 -23.15 -1.68
N GLN A 216 14.16 -24.29 -1.95
CA GLN A 216 13.35 -25.04 -0.99
C GLN A 216 14.14 -26.18 -0.29
N PRO A 217 13.67 -26.69 0.88
CA PRO A 217 14.25 -27.88 1.49
C PRO A 217 14.20 -29.11 0.56
N VAL A 218 15.30 -29.86 0.51
CA VAL A 218 15.51 -30.98 -0.43
C VAL A 218 14.45 -32.08 -0.27
N ARG A 219 13.99 -32.62 -1.42
CA ARG A 219 13.07 -33.77 -1.50
C ARG A 219 13.64 -35.00 -0.77
N PHE A 220 12.78 -35.70 -0.05
CA PHE A 220 13.17 -36.94 0.62
C PHE A 220 13.55 -38.02 -0.41
N PHE A 221 14.71 -38.63 -0.21
CA PHE A 221 15.12 -39.87 -0.86
C PHE A 221 15.19 -40.98 0.19
N ILE A 222 15.16 -42.25 -0.25
CA ILE A 222 15.08 -43.46 0.59
C ILE A 222 16.04 -43.45 1.81
N ASN A 223 17.17 -42.74 1.75
CA ASN A 223 18.17 -42.65 2.84
C ASN A 223 18.66 -41.22 3.18
N ALA A 224 17.89 -40.13 2.95
CA ALA A 224 18.39 -38.75 3.10
C ALA A 224 17.64 -37.90 4.15
N THR A 225 18.40 -37.07 4.89
CA THR A 225 17.90 -35.95 5.69
C THR A 225 17.59 -34.75 4.79
N SER A 226 16.44 -34.11 4.98
CA SER A 226 16.08 -32.86 4.28
C SER A 226 16.83 -31.68 4.90
N HIS A 227 17.69 -31.01 4.14
CA HIS A 227 18.30 -29.74 4.55
C HIS A 227 17.62 -28.59 3.83
N ASN A 228 17.34 -27.51 4.55
CA ASN A 228 16.78 -26.30 3.94
C ASN A 228 17.87 -25.60 3.13
N LYS A 229 17.69 -25.52 1.80
CA LYS A 229 18.57 -24.81 0.88
C LYS A 229 18.19 -23.33 0.68
N SER A 230 17.21 -22.80 1.43
CA SER A 230 17.02 -21.33 1.53
C SER A 230 17.92 -20.77 2.60
N SER A 231 18.57 -19.66 2.28
CA SER A 231 19.35 -18.86 3.24
C SER A 231 18.43 -17.96 4.06
N CYS A 232 17.26 -17.61 3.50
CA CYS A 232 16.36 -16.60 4.03
C CYS A 232 14.92 -17.12 3.96
N VAL A 233 14.26 -17.21 5.12
CA VAL A 233 12.86 -17.66 5.22
C VAL A 233 12.06 -16.62 5.99
N PHE A 234 10.86 -16.27 5.49
CA PHE A 234 9.93 -15.39 6.17
C PHE A 234 8.49 -15.69 5.79
N ALA A 235 7.56 -15.17 6.60
CA ALA A 235 6.16 -15.06 6.24
C ALA A 235 5.72 -13.60 6.28
N VAL A 236 4.63 -13.32 5.57
CA VAL A 236 3.97 -12.01 5.51
C VAL A 236 2.68 -12.09 6.31
N ARG A 237 2.50 -11.14 7.23
CA ARG A 237 1.29 -10.94 8.03
C ARG A 237 0.44 -9.83 7.41
N LEU A 238 -0.80 -10.15 7.08
CA LEU A 238 -1.85 -9.20 6.72
C LEU A 238 -2.77 -9.02 7.93
N ARG A 239 -2.87 -7.80 8.46
CA ARG A 239 -3.78 -7.46 9.56
C ARG A 239 -4.80 -6.44 9.10
N ASN A 240 -6.07 -6.69 9.40
CA ASN A 240 -7.11 -5.70 9.21
C ASN A 240 -7.11 -4.74 10.41
N ILE A 241 -6.64 -3.52 10.20
CA ILE A 241 -6.65 -2.45 11.20
C ILE A 241 -7.80 -1.45 10.98
N GLY A 242 -8.66 -1.73 9.99
CA GLY A 242 -9.89 -1.00 9.73
C GLY A 242 -11.01 -1.45 10.66
N ASN A 243 -12.10 -0.68 10.65
CA ASN A 243 -13.29 -0.94 11.47
C ASN A 243 -14.32 -1.85 10.77
N TYR A 244 -14.09 -2.21 9.49
CA TYR A 244 -14.98 -3.04 8.69
C TYR A 244 -14.29 -4.32 8.22
N GLN A 245 -15.09 -5.36 7.99
CA GLN A 245 -14.60 -6.62 7.45
C GLN A 245 -14.19 -6.48 5.98
N LEU A 246 -13.07 -7.11 5.60
CA LEU A 246 -12.67 -7.21 4.21
C LEU A 246 -13.29 -8.46 3.58
N GLU A 247 -14.02 -8.29 2.49
CA GLU A 247 -14.65 -9.37 1.74
C GLU A 247 -13.92 -9.61 0.41
N ASN A 248 -13.73 -10.88 0.05
CA ASN A 248 -13.16 -11.31 -1.23
C ASN A 248 -11.83 -10.63 -1.57
N PHE A 249 -10.92 -10.57 -0.59
CA PHE A 249 -9.65 -9.88 -0.74
C PHE A 249 -8.55 -10.81 -1.26
N LYS A 250 -7.57 -10.21 -1.94
CA LYS A 250 -6.36 -10.86 -2.46
C LYS A 250 -5.19 -9.92 -2.26
N LEU A 251 -4.09 -10.46 -1.74
CA LEU A 251 -2.83 -9.72 -1.59
C LEU A 251 -1.84 -10.22 -2.64
N TYR A 252 -1.30 -9.30 -3.42
CA TYR A 252 -0.26 -9.54 -4.40
C TYR A 252 1.05 -8.95 -3.88
N LEU A 253 2.13 -9.73 -3.92
CA LEU A 253 3.50 -9.29 -3.66
C LEU A 253 4.30 -9.47 -4.95
N THR A 254 4.98 -8.43 -5.40
CA THR A 254 5.73 -8.47 -6.66
C THR A 254 7.23 -8.51 -6.35
N PHE A 255 7.94 -9.50 -6.91
CA PHE A 255 9.38 -9.63 -6.79
C PHE A 255 10.03 -9.20 -8.12
N ASN A 256 10.57 -7.98 -8.16
CA ASN A 256 11.11 -7.36 -9.37
C ASN A 256 12.62 -7.56 -9.56
N ASP A 257 13.31 -8.21 -8.61
CA ASP A 257 14.77 -8.31 -8.61
C ASP A 257 15.25 -9.66 -9.13
N ASP A 258 16.20 -9.63 -10.08
CA ASP A 258 16.96 -10.80 -10.54
C ASP A 258 18.04 -11.24 -9.53
N CYS A 259 18.20 -10.49 -8.42
CA CYS A 259 19.25 -10.69 -7.42
C CYS A 259 19.02 -11.92 -6.51
N PHE A 260 17.82 -12.51 -6.53
CA PHE A 260 17.52 -13.68 -5.72
C PHE A 260 16.52 -14.60 -6.40
N LYS A 261 16.66 -15.90 -6.12
CA LYS A 261 15.67 -16.92 -6.45
C LYS A 261 14.70 -17.07 -5.29
N SER A 262 13.43 -17.24 -5.61
CA SER A 262 12.37 -17.31 -4.61
C SER A 262 11.44 -18.49 -4.89
N GLU A 263 11.01 -19.19 -3.84
CA GLU A 263 10.14 -20.36 -3.96
C GLU A 263 9.30 -20.56 -2.68
N ARG A 264 8.34 -21.50 -2.74
CA ARG A 264 7.47 -21.88 -1.61
C ARG A 264 8.19 -22.87 -0.70
N VAL A 265 7.96 -22.83 0.61
CA VAL A 265 8.30 -23.97 1.48
C VAL A 265 7.28 -25.08 1.26
N TRP A 266 7.74 -26.27 0.84
CA TRP A 266 6.88 -27.46 0.83
C TRP A 266 6.52 -27.86 2.27
N LYS A 267 5.22 -28.02 2.54
CA LYS A 267 4.70 -28.50 3.83
C LYS A 267 4.95 -29.99 4.06
N GLN A 268 5.26 -30.72 2.98
CA GLN A 268 5.59 -32.14 3.02
C GLN A 268 6.94 -32.34 3.71
N SER A 269 6.92 -33.07 4.82
CA SER A 269 8.09 -33.28 5.68
C SER A 269 8.58 -34.73 5.71
N ARG A 270 8.02 -35.62 4.86
CA ARG A 270 8.40 -37.05 4.81
C ARG A 270 8.36 -37.63 3.40
N PHE A 271 9.20 -38.66 3.20
CA PHE A 271 9.16 -39.52 2.03
C PHE A 271 7.81 -40.25 1.95
N LEU A 272 7.21 -40.30 0.75
CA LEU A 272 5.89 -40.93 0.48
C LEU A 272 4.71 -40.37 1.29
N ASP A 273 4.81 -39.13 1.74
CA ASP A 273 3.67 -38.43 2.29
C ASP A 273 2.63 -38.16 1.17
N THR A 274 1.47 -38.80 1.30
CA THR A 274 0.34 -38.68 0.36
C THR A 274 -0.70 -37.67 0.83
N PHE A 275 -0.44 -36.98 1.95
CA PHE A 275 -1.32 -35.97 2.48
C PHE A 275 -1.42 -34.77 1.53
N LYS A 276 -2.65 -34.32 1.26
CA LYS A 276 -2.89 -33.14 0.44
C LYS A 276 -2.79 -31.89 1.32
N TYR A 277 -1.65 -31.21 1.22
CA TYR A 277 -1.45 -29.93 1.89
C TYR A 277 -2.12 -28.79 1.13
N GLU A 278 -2.86 -27.97 1.86
CA GLU A 278 -3.38 -26.70 1.36
C GLU A 278 -2.35 -25.60 1.58
N TYR A 279 -2.17 -24.74 0.57
CA TYR A 279 -1.23 -23.61 0.61
C TYR A 279 -1.99 -22.31 0.39
N ASN A 280 -1.73 -21.32 1.23
CA ASN A 280 -2.32 -19.99 1.09
C ASN A 280 -1.48 -19.06 0.21
N ILE A 281 -0.35 -19.55 -0.31
CA ILE A 281 0.52 -18.84 -1.25
C ILE A 281 0.51 -19.52 -2.63
N LYS A 282 0.35 -18.71 -3.67
CA LYS A 282 0.43 -19.14 -5.06
C LYS A 282 1.33 -18.22 -5.90
N TRP A 283 2.33 -18.81 -6.53
CA TRP A 283 3.11 -18.15 -7.58
C TRP A 283 2.31 -18.10 -8.88
N ASN A 284 2.24 -16.94 -9.50
CA ASN A 284 1.63 -16.78 -10.81
C ASN A 284 2.56 -17.34 -11.89
N LYS A 285 2.00 -18.11 -12.82
CA LYS A 285 2.79 -18.67 -13.94
C LYS A 285 3.07 -17.55 -14.94
N GLY A 286 4.33 -17.15 -15.09
CA GLY A 286 4.77 -16.15 -16.06
C GLY A 286 5.01 -14.75 -15.51
N THR A 287 4.69 -14.49 -14.23
CA THR A 287 5.11 -13.28 -13.51
C THR A 287 5.75 -13.70 -12.18
N ASN A 288 6.80 -13.01 -11.72
CA ASN A 288 7.39 -13.23 -10.38
C ASN A 288 6.47 -12.69 -9.25
N ASP A 289 5.15 -12.70 -9.47
CA ASP A 289 4.16 -12.24 -8.52
C ASP A 289 3.67 -13.40 -7.66
N LEU A 290 3.55 -13.11 -6.39
CA LEU A 290 3.03 -14.00 -5.36
C LEU A 290 1.63 -13.54 -4.97
N GLU A 291 0.65 -14.41 -5.16
CA GLU A 291 -0.72 -14.22 -4.70
C GLU A 291 -0.91 -14.95 -3.36
N LEU A 292 -1.26 -14.20 -2.32
CA LEU A 292 -1.79 -14.76 -1.09
C LEU A 292 -3.29 -15.02 -1.29
N LYS A 293 -3.66 -16.30 -1.39
CA LYS A 293 -5.04 -16.76 -1.40
C LYS A 293 -5.44 -17.21 -0.01
N THR A 294 -6.38 -16.51 0.58
CA THR A 294 -6.93 -16.87 1.88
C THR A 294 -8.05 -17.90 1.71
N HIS A 295 -8.12 -18.88 2.61
CA HIS A 295 -9.24 -19.82 2.68
C HIS A 295 -10.52 -19.14 3.21
N ASN A 296 -10.33 -18.09 4.01
CA ASN A 296 -11.40 -17.23 4.50
C ASN A 296 -11.63 -16.10 3.50
N GLU A 297 -12.86 -15.98 3.01
CA GLU A 297 -13.29 -14.87 2.14
C GLU A 297 -13.56 -13.58 2.93
N LEU A 298 -13.44 -13.65 4.25
CA LEU A 298 -13.82 -12.59 5.18
C LEU A 298 -12.73 -12.41 6.24
N LEU A 299 -12.22 -11.18 6.40
CA LEU A 299 -11.26 -10.81 7.43
C LEU A 299 -11.85 -9.71 8.31
N VAL A 300 -12.26 -10.08 9.52
CA VAL A 300 -12.90 -9.14 10.47
C VAL A 300 -11.89 -8.13 11.04
N PRO A 301 -12.36 -6.99 11.58
CA PRO A 301 -11.49 -6.02 12.26
C PRO A 301 -10.63 -6.66 13.34
N ASN A 302 -9.36 -6.25 13.43
CA ASN A 302 -8.32 -6.76 14.34
C ASN A 302 -7.89 -8.21 14.11
N ASP A 303 -8.44 -8.90 13.12
CA ASP A 303 -8.01 -10.23 12.74
C ASP A 303 -6.78 -10.18 11.83
N GLU A 304 -6.04 -11.27 11.81
CA GLU A 304 -4.79 -11.38 11.07
C GLU A 304 -4.64 -12.70 10.34
N ILE A 305 -3.98 -12.63 9.18
CA ILE A 305 -3.65 -13.79 8.37
C ILE A 305 -2.14 -13.80 8.18
N LEU A 306 -1.55 -14.94 8.53
CA LEU A 306 -0.15 -15.22 8.26
C LEU A 306 -0.04 -16.05 6.99
N SER A 307 0.84 -15.62 6.09
CA SER A 307 1.17 -16.38 4.90
C SER A 307 1.95 -17.65 5.25
N ASP A 308 1.93 -18.63 4.34
CA ASP A 308 2.90 -19.71 4.36
C ASP A 308 4.33 -19.13 4.23
N LYS A 309 5.32 -19.93 4.58
CA LYS A 309 6.72 -19.50 4.51
C LYS A 309 7.17 -19.35 3.05
N ILE A 310 7.82 -18.23 2.78
CA ILE A 310 8.47 -17.89 1.52
C ILE A 310 9.97 -18.11 1.71
N CYS A 311 10.56 -18.87 0.79
CA CYS A 311 11.99 -19.11 0.72
C CYS A 311 12.62 -18.17 -0.29
N ILE A 312 13.68 -17.48 0.12
CA ILE A 312 14.53 -16.70 -0.77
C ILE A 312 15.98 -17.17 -0.64
N ARG A 313 16.65 -17.21 -1.79
CA ARG A 313 18.08 -17.45 -1.93
C ARG A 313 18.70 -16.33 -2.75
N PRO A 314 19.53 -15.47 -2.15
CA PRO A 314 20.37 -14.54 -2.89
C PRO A 314 21.27 -15.29 -3.89
N ASP A 315 21.44 -14.73 -5.09
CA ASP A 315 22.33 -15.26 -6.14
C ASP A 315 23.47 -14.27 -6.47
N ILE A 316 23.74 -13.34 -5.54
CA ILE A 316 24.75 -12.28 -5.69
C ILE A 316 25.74 -12.25 -4.52
N GLU A 317 26.92 -11.71 -4.79
CA GLU A 317 28.09 -11.76 -3.91
C GLU A 317 28.24 -10.53 -2.98
N PHE A 318 27.34 -9.55 -3.06
CA PHE A 318 27.44 -8.29 -2.32
C PHE A 318 26.16 -7.96 -1.56
N PRO A 319 26.25 -7.30 -0.38
CA PRO A 319 25.09 -6.84 0.36
C PRO A 319 24.16 -5.97 -0.48
N PHE A 320 22.85 -6.14 -0.30
CA PHE A 320 21.85 -5.40 -1.06
C PHE A 320 20.54 -5.26 -0.28
N CYS A 321 19.76 -4.26 -0.66
CA CYS A 321 18.40 -4.06 -0.18
C CYS A 321 17.42 -4.17 -1.35
N THR A 322 16.32 -4.88 -1.16
CA THR A 322 15.26 -5.02 -2.16
C THR A 322 13.92 -4.59 -1.57
N ILE A 323 13.06 -4.06 -2.44
CA ILE A 323 11.73 -3.59 -2.11
C ILE A 323 10.74 -4.58 -2.71
N ILE A 324 9.83 -5.07 -1.88
CA ILE A 324 8.72 -5.93 -2.29
C ILE A 324 7.45 -5.07 -2.24
N PRO A 325 7.04 -4.45 -3.36
CA PRO A 325 5.76 -3.78 -3.42
C PRO A 325 4.63 -4.80 -3.26
N TRP A 326 3.61 -4.41 -2.51
CA TRP A 326 2.39 -5.18 -2.34
C TRP A 326 1.16 -4.39 -2.75
N LYS A 327 0.16 -5.13 -3.22
CA LYS A 327 -1.14 -4.61 -3.64
C LYS A 327 -2.23 -5.49 -3.05
N LEU A 328 -3.06 -4.91 -2.18
CA LEU A 328 -4.27 -5.55 -1.70
C LEU A 328 -5.45 -5.12 -2.58
N VAL A 329 -6.22 -6.07 -3.07
CA VAL A 329 -7.47 -5.83 -3.79
C VAL A 329 -8.58 -6.57 -3.08
N SER A 330 -9.66 -5.88 -2.76
CA SER A 330 -10.92 -6.44 -2.24
C SER A 330 -12.09 -5.90 -3.04
N LYS A 331 -13.32 -6.32 -2.71
CA LYS A 331 -14.53 -5.93 -3.44
C LYS A 331 -14.69 -4.41 -3.58
N ASP A 332 -14.47 -3.68 -2.48
CA ASP A 332 -14.74 -2.23 -2.39
C ASP A 332 -13.50 -1.40 -1.99
N PHE A 333 -12.33 -2.04 -1.88
CA PHE A 333 -11.12 -1.41 -1.36
C PHE A 333 -9.85 -1.93 -2.03
N THR A 334 -8.93 -1.02 -2.34
CA THR A 334 -7.59 -1.35 -2.87
C THR A 334 -6.56 -0.50 -2.15
N GLU A 335 -5.49 -1.13 -1.64
CA GLU A 335 -4.39 -0.45 -0.95
C GLU A 335 -3.05 -0.97 -1.47
N PHE A 336 -2.02 -0.12 -1.37
CA PHE A 336 -0.68 -0.42 -1.82
C PHE A 336 0.31 -0.09 -0.71
N GLY A 337 1.45 -0.78 -0.72
CA GLY A 337 2.58 -0.42 0.11
C GLY A 337 3.81 -1.23 -0.27
N SER A 338 4.81 -1.20 0.60
CA SER A 338 6.09 -1.86 0.35
C SER A 338 6.61 -2.53 1.61
N LEU A 339 7.25 -3.68 1.41
CA LEU A 339 8.10 -4.33 2.39
C LEU A 339 9.56 -4.22 1.95
N TYR A 340 10.48 -4.24 2.90
CA TYR A 340 11.91 -4.05 2.67
C TYR A 340 12.67 -5.27 3.18
N LEU A 341 13.54 -5.82 2.35
CA LEU A 341 14.48 -6.85 2.75
C LEU A 341 15.91 -6.32 2.63
N GLU A 342 16.68 -6.51 3.69
CA GLU A 342 18.10 -6.16 3.74
C GLU A 342 18.92 -7.45 3.85
N PHE A 343 19.93 -7.60 2.99
CA PHE A 343 20.80 -8.76 2.98
C PHE A 343 22.24 -8.35 3.26
N ASP A 344 22.77 -8.80 4.39
CA ASP A 344 24.18 -8.67 4.80
C ASP A 344 24.88 -10.01 4.60
N LEU A 345 25.37 -10.22 3.38
CA LEU A 345 25.92 -11.49 2.88
C LEU A 345 27.34 -11.75 3.39
N ARG A 346 27.63 -13.00 3.76
CA ARG A 346 29.00 -13.48 4.03
C ARG A 346 29.38 -14.58 3.06
N ILE A 347 30.56 -14.49 2.45
CA ILE A 347 31.06 -15.49 1.51
C ILE A 347 32.15 -16.34 2.18
N LYS A 348 31.99 -17.67 2.11
CA LYS A 348 33.03 -18.66 2.43
C LYS A 348 33.51 -19.32 1.13
N GLU A 349 34.82 -19.42 0.95
CA GLU A 349 35.41 -20.09 -0.22
C GLU A 349 35.48 -21.60 0.02
N LYS A 350 35.19 -22.38 -1.03
CA LYS A 350 35.26 -23.84 -1.02
C LYS A 350 35.86 -24.34 -2.32
N ASN A 351 36.75 -25.31 -2.25
CA ASN A 351 37.27 -26.00 -3.42
C ASN A 351 36.78 -27.44 -3.40
N SER A 352 36.14 -27.90 -4.47
CA SER A 352 35.71 -29.29 -4.59
C SER A 352 36.17 -29.89 -5.91
N MET A 353 36.40 -31.20 -5.89
CA MET A 353 36.75 -31.97 -7.09
C MET A 353 35.62 -32.96 -7.38
N LYS A 354 35.08 -32.91 -8.60
CA LYS A 354 34.03 -33.84 -9.06
C LYS A 354 34.58 -34.69 -10.20
N THR A 355 34.31 -35.98 -10.17
CA THR A 355 34.76 -36.92 -11.21
C THR A 355 33.58 -37.39 -12.05
N TYR A 356 33.67 -37.26 -13.37
CA TYR A 356 32.61 -37.62 -14.32
C TYR A 356 33.13 -38.56 -15.42
N SER A 357 32.22 -39.24 -16.13
CA SER A 357 32.55 -40.07 -17.30
C SER A 357 32.85 -39.25 -18.57
N ALA A 358 32.84 -37.91 -18.48
CA ALA A 358 33.09 -36.99 -19.58
C ALA A 358 33.83 -35.74 -19.06
N TYR A 359 34.54 -35.05 -19.95
CA TYR A 359 35.23 -33.80 -19.63
C TYR A 359 34.22 -32.65 -19.48
N PHE A 360 34.39 -31.85 -18.43
CA PHE A 360 33.66 -30.61 -18.19
C PHE A 360 34.66 -29.51 -17.84
N ALA A 361 34.34 -28.26 -18.19
CA ALA A 361 35.16 -27.11 -17.78
C ALA A 361 34.97 -26.82 -16.28
N ASP A 362 36.05 -26.41 -15.61
CA ASP A 362 36.01 -25.93 -14.23
C ASP A 362 35.02 -24.77 -14.10
N GLU A 363 34.26 -24.75 -13.01
CA GLU A 363 33.22 -23.74 -12.80
C GLU A 363 33.15 -23.29 -11.35
N THR A 364 32.54 -22.13 -11.12
CA THR A 364 32.30 -21.60 -9.78
C THR A 364 30.80 -21.52 -9.55
N ILE A 365 30.33 -22.12 -8.46
CA ILE A 365 28.91 -22.15 -8.09
C ILE A 365 28.77 -21.53 -6.70
N LEU A 366 27.80 -20.62 -6.54
CA LEU A 366 27.37 -20.14 -5.23
C LEU A 366 26.38 -21.14 -4.62
N GLU A 367 26.74 -21.78 -3.51
CA GLU A 367 25.93 -22.71 -2.73
C GLU A 367 25.55 -22.06 -1.39
N ASN A 368 24.54 -22.59 -0.68
CA ASN A 368 24.29 -22.15 0.70
C ASN A 368 25.20 -22.87 1.68
N TYR A 369 25.74 -22.13 2.65
CA TYR A 369 26.46 -22.74 3.77
C TYR A 369 25.45 -23.45 4.68
N THR A 370 25.67 -24.74 4.90
CA THR A 370 24.81 -25.61 5.73
C THR A 370 25.54 -26.16 6.95
N GLY A 371 26.74 -25.64 7.25
CA GLY A 371 27.48 -25.98 8.46
C GLY A 371 26.87 -25.36 9.71
N ARG A 372 27.16 -25.93 10.88
CA ARG A 372 26.87 -25.27 12.16
C ARG A 372 27.87 -24.14 12.35
N ASP A 373 27.47 -23.04 12.99
CA ASP A 373 28.31 -21.85 13.20
C ASP A 373 29.57 -22.09 14.07
N ASP A 374 29.82 -23.33 14.50
CA ASP A 374 30.94 -23.74 15.36
C ASP A 374 32.12 -24.42 14.61
N ASP A 375 32.16 -24.39 13.26
CA ASP A 375 33.30 -24.87 12.43
C ASP A 375 34.00 -23.76 11.61
#